data_AF-A0A1C2DEM1-F1
#
_entry.id   AF-A0A1C2DEM1-F1
#
_cell.length_a   1.000
_cell.length_b   1.000
_cell.length_c   1.000
_cell.angle_alpha   90.00
_cell.angle_beta   90.00
_cell.angle_gamma   90.00
#
_symmetry.space_group_name_H-M   'P 1'
#
loop_
_entity.id
_entity.type
_entity.pdbx_description
1 polymer ?
#
loop_
_entity_poly.entity_id
_entity_poly.type
_entity_poly.pdbx_seq_one_letter_code
_entity_poly.pdbx_strand_id
1 'polypeptide(L)'
;MSRTVPTILGSLIGKLPIGWVLAFRGGVLDALLDALAHPLADAEAEAEALMREIDPRTAVRLLPDFERVLGPDPCGRDLGNRTVEQRQRQAHQRWTARGGQSVSYFVETAARLGAAIEVEEFWPSKAGVLRAGQPLVAEGEQFTWRVKLALISQWWFRAGQNVAGDPLGGYAPSDIECELRRLKPAHTQLVFIYL
;
A
#
# COMPACT_ATOMS: atom_id res chain seq x y z
N MET A 1 19.51 14.18 14.07
CA MET A 1 20.66 13.59 14.77
C MET A 1 20.49 13.83 16.24
N SER A 2 20.12 12.77 16.96
CA SER A 2 20.09 12.70 18.42
C SER A 2 21.48 12.95 19.00
N ARG A 3 21.54 13.68 20.11
CA ARG A 3 22.81 14.02 20.77
C ARG A 3 23.23 12.90 21.71
N THR A 4 24.55 12.72 21.86
CA THR A 4 25.10 11.79 22.85
C THR A 4 24.99 12.37 24.26
N VAL A 5 24.93 11.50 25.28
CA VAL A 5 24.84 11.89 26.69
C VAL A 5 25.89 12.95 27.09
N PRO A 6 27.19 12.81 26.73
CA PRO A 6 28.19 13.82 27.10
C PRO A 6 27.93 15.19 26.45
N THR A 7 27.38 15.21 25.23
CA THR A 7 27.03 16.43 24.52
C THR A 7 25.85 17.15 25.20
N ILE A 8 24.85 16.37 25.64
CA ILE A 8 23.71 16.88 26.38
C ILE A 8 24.15 17.42 27.74
N LEU A 9 24.99 16.67 28.48
CA LEU A 9 25.56 17.11 29.75
C LEU A 9 26.32 18.43 29.59
N GLY A 10 27.19 18.55 28.58
CA GLY A 10 27.89 19.80 28.28
C GLY A 10 26.94 20.96 27.97
N SER A 11 25.83 20.69 27.27
CA SER A 11 24.79 21.69 27.00
C SER A 11 24.03 22.12 28.25
N LEU A 12 23.69 21.19 29.14
CA LEU A 12 23.03 21.47 30.42
C LEU A 12 23.93 22.32 31.33
N ILE A 13 25.20 21.94 31.43
CA ILE A 13 26.23 22.68 32.15
C ILE A 13 26.36 24.11 31.61
N GLY A 14 26.38 24.29 30.29
CA GLY A 14 26.49 25.60 29.64
C GLY A 14 25.24 26.48 29.81
N LYS A 15 24.09 25.90 30.20
CA LYS A 15 22.83 26.62 30.47
C LYS A 15 22.64 27.00 31.93
N LEU A 16 23.54 26.56 32.83
CA LEU A 16 23.48 26.98 34.23
C LEU A 16 23.71 28.50 34.35
N PRO A 17 23.07 29.16 35.33
CA PRO A 17 23.37 30.55 35.66
C PRO A 17 24.85 30.72 36.00
N ILE A 18 25.43 31.84 35.55
CA ILE A 18 26.82 32.18 35.83
C ILE A 18 26.91 32.62 37.30
N GLY A 19 27.74 31.95 38.10
CA GLY A 19 27.96 32.30 39.51
C GLY A 19 28.97 31.39 40.21
N TRP A 20 29.64 31.92 41.24
CA TRP A 20 30.73 31.22 41.94
C TRP A 20 30.28 29.92 42.62
N VAL A 21 29.03 29.85 43.08
CA VAL A 21 28.45 28.65 43.73
C VAL A 21 28.27 27.49 42.73
N LEU A 22 27.94 27.78 41.48
CA LEU A 22 27.67 26.80 40.42
C LEU A 22 28.90 26.56 39.51
N ALA A 23 30.04 27.18 39.83
CA ALA A 23 31.27 27.06 39.07
C ALA A 23 32.07 25.79 39.40
N PHE A 24 31.81 25.15 40.55
CA PHE A 24 32.50 23.93 40.97
C PHE A 24 32.09 22.73 40.11
N ARG A 25 33.09 22.03 39.57
CA ARG A 25 32.92 20.84 38.72
C ARG A 25 33.26 19.55 39.45
N GLY A 26 32.65 18.45 39.02
CA GLY A 26 32.83 17.11 39.60
C GLY A 26 32.07 16.87 40.91
N GLY A 27 31.13 17.76 41.26
CA GLY A 27 30.31 17.65 42.47
C GLY A 27 28.94 16.99 42.23
N VAL A 28 28.11 16.98 43.27
CA VAL A 28 26.74 16.40 43.25
C VAL A 28 25.87 16.99 42.14
N LEU A 29 26.04 18.28 41.82
CA LEU A 29 25.30 18.93 40.74
C LEU A 29 25.61 18.31 39.37
N ASP A 30 26.89 18.10 39.06
CA ASP A 30 27.29 17.49 37.79
C ASP A 30 26.78 16.04 37.70
N ALA A 31 26.77 15.29 38.82
CA ALA A 31 26.19 13.94 38.87
C ALA A 31 24.67 13.94 38.65
N LEU A 32 23.94 14.92 39.19
CA LEU A 32 22.51 15.10 38.94
C LEU A 32 22.23 15.46 37.47
N LEU A 33 23.03 16.36 36.89
CA LEU A 33 22.89 16.75 35.49
C LEU A 33 23.22 15.58 34.55
N ASP A 34 24.20 14.74 34.90
CA ASP A 34 24.52 13.53 34.16
C ASP A 34 23.36 12.52 34.20
N ALA A 35 22.76 12.31 35.38
CA ALA A 35 21.58 11.46 35.51
C ALA A 35 20.38 11.98 34.68
N LEU A 36 20.20 13.30 34.55
CA LEU A 36 19.18 13.91 33.70
C LEU A 36 19.52 13.88 32.20
N ALA A 37 20.80 13.83 31.84
CA ALA A 37 21.24 13.79 30.45
C ALA A 37 20.86 12.46 29.76
N HIS A 38 20.82 11.36 30.50
CA HIS A 38 20.44 10.03 30.00
C HIS A 38 19.00 9.98 29.44
N PRO A 39 17.93 10.27 30.22
CA PRO A 39 16.56 10.23 29.70
C PRO A 39 16.31 11.26 28.60
N LEU A 40 17.05 12.39 28.57
CA LEU A 40 17.00 13.34 27.46
C LEU A 40 17.61 12.75 26.18
N ALA A 41 18.74 12.03 26.28
CA ALA A 41 19.33 11.34 25.14
C ALA A 41 18.37 10.27 24.59
N ASP A 42 17.75 9.50 25.48
CA ASP A 42 16.77 8.47 25.11
C ASP A 42 15.56 9.11 24.42
N ALA A 43 15.00 10.19 24.98
CA ALA A 43 13.89 10.91 24.36
C ALA A 43 14.24 11.49 22.98
N GLU A 44 15.45 12.03 22.79
CA GLU A 44 15.92 12.51 21.49
C GLU A 44 16.09 11.36 20.48
N ALA A 45 16.64 10.23 20.93
CA ALA A 45 16.82 9.05 20.08
C ALA A 45 15.46 8.45 19.67
N GLU A 46 14.50 8.39 20.59
CA GLU A 46 13.14 7.96 20.29
C GLU A 46 12.42 8.90 19.33
N ALA A 47 12.55 10.21 19.53
CA ALA A 47 11.97 11.21 18.61
C ALA A 47 12.56 11.07 17.20
N GLU A 48 13.87 10.83 17.08
CA GLU A 48 14.51 10.58 15.79
C GLU A 48 14.07 9.24 15.17
N ALA A 49 13.89 8.20 15.98
CA ALA A 49 13.33 6.93 15.51
C ALA A 49 11.90 7.10 15.00
N LEU A 50 11.08 7.91 15.67
CA LEU A 50 9.69 8.19 15.29
C LEU A 50 9.58 8.87 13.92
N MET A 51 10.58 9.66 13.51
CA MET A 51 10.60 10.26 12.17
C MET A 51 10.58 9.21 11.04
N ARG A 52 11.13 8.01 11.27
CA ARG A 52 11.07 6.89 10.33
C ARG A 52 9.71 6.19 10.33
N GLU A 53 8.90 6.39 11.36
CA GLU A 53 7.58 5.80 11.50
C GLU A 53 6.47 6.63 10.82
N ILE A 54 6.78 7.85 10.35
CA ILE A 54 5.81 8.74 9.66
C ILE A 54 5.41 8.19 8.28
N ASP A 55 6.32 7.48 7.60
CA ASP A 55 6.02 6.89 6.29
C ASP A 55 5.62 5.42 6.46
N PRO A 56 4.44 4.98 5.97
CA PRO A 56 4.03 3.58 6.05
C PRO A 56 4.99 2.60 5.36
N ARG A 57 5.88 3.06 4.47
CA ARG A 57 6.92 2.21 3.86
C ARG A 57 8.01 1.78 4.84
N THR A 58 8.26 2.57 5.88
CA THR A 58 9.34 2.34 6.84
C THR A 58 8.83 2.11 8.26
N ALA A 59 7.56 2.41 8.53
CA ALA A 59 6.92 2.22 9.83
C ALA A 59 6.87 0.74 10.24
N VAL A 60 7.24 0.46 11.47
CA VAL A 60 7.13 -0.87 12.11
C VAL A 60 6.28 -0.76 13.37
N ARG A 61 6.58 0.21 14.25
CA ARG A 61 5.84 0.45 15.49
C ARG A 61 4.47 1.06 15.20
N LEU A 62 4.38 2.01 14.27
CA LEU A 62 3.12 2.70 13.93
C LEU A 62 2.35 2.04 12.78
N LEU A 63 2.87 0.95 12.20
CA LEU A 63 2.19 0.23 11.12
C LEU A 63 0.76 -0.21 11.48
N PRO A 64 0.47 -0.73 12.69
CA PRO A 64 -0.90 -1.07 13.10
C PRO A 64 -1.84 0.15 13.13
N ASP A 65 -1.33 1.35 13.42
CA ASP A 65 -2.15 2.57 13.40
C ASP A 65 -2.52 2.99 11.99
N PHE A 66 -1.61 2.85 11.02
CA PHE A 66 -1.93 3.06 9.61
C PHE A 66 -3.03 2.11 9.15
N GLU A 67 -2.91 0.82 9.49
CA GLU A 67 -3.90 -0.20 9.13
C GLU A 67 -5.26 0.09 9.77
N ARG A 68 -5.28 0.53 11.03
CA ARG A 68 -6.49 0.93 11.73
C ARG A 68 -7.18 2.11 11.05
N VAL A 69 -6.42 3.13 10.62
CA VAL A 69 -6.98 4.32 9.94
C VAL A 69 -7.48 3.98 8.53
N LEU A 70 -6.75 3.13 7.80
CA LEU A 70 -7.16 2.68 6.47
C LEU A 70 -8.36 1.72 6.52
N GLY A 71 -8.55 1.04 7.66
CA GLY A 71 -9.58 0.02 7.84
C GLY A 71 -9.29 -1.26 7.05
N PRO A 72 -10.16 -2.27 7.15
CA PRO A 72 -9.98 -3.54 6.46
C PRO A 72 -9.90 -3.34 4.95
N ASP A 73 -9.16 -4.21 4.28
CA ASP A 73 -9.05 -4.18 2.82
C ASP A 73 -10.38 -4.65 2.21
N PRO A 74 -11.05 -3.85 1.36
CA PRO A 74 -12.33 -4.22 0.79
C PRO A 74 -12.30 -5.52 -0.02
N CYS A 75 -11.13 -5.87 -0.56
CA CYS A 75 -10.90 -7.09 -1.32
C CYS A 75 -10.29 -8.22 -0.48
N GLY A 76 -10.19 -8.06 0.84
CA GLY A 76 -9.76 -9.12 1.76
C GLY A 76 -8.31 -9.56 1.63
N ARG A 77 -7.45 -8.84 0.89
CA ARG A 77 -6.02 -9.18 0.73
C ARG A 77 -5.29 -9.08 2.08
N ASP A 78 -5.80 -8.19 2.92
CA ASP A 78 -6.24 -8.47 4.29
C ASP A 78 -5.75 -9.69 5.07
N LEU A 79 -6.45 -10.80 4.80
CA LEU A 79 -6.78 -11.82 5.79
C LEU A 79 -5.74 -12.94 5.88
N GLY A 80 -4.74 -12.93 4.99
CA GLY A 80 -3.66 -13.90 4.95
C GLY A 80 -2.51 -13.57 5.89
N ASN A 81 -1.65 -14.57 6.13
CA ASN A 81 -0.39 -14.36 6.84
C ASN A 81 0.57 -13.56 5.95
N ARG A 82 0.99 -12.37 6.40
CA ARG A 82 1.76 -11.42 5.58
C ARG A 82 3.00 -10.92 6.31
N THR A 83 4.07 -10.72 5.54
CA THR A 83 5.31 -10.14 6.08
C THR A 83 5.11 -8.66 6.40
N VAL A 84 5.95 -8.10 7.27
CA VAL A 84 5.95 -6.66 7.58
C VAL A 84 6.09 -5.82 6.32
N GLU A 85 6.97 -6.23 5.40
CA GLU A 85 7.17 -5.54 4.13
C GLU A 85 5.92 -5.53 3.26
N GLN A 86 5.19 -6.65 3.17
CA GLN A 86 3.94 -6.72 2.41
C GLN A 86 2.87 -5.81 3.01
N ARG A 87 2.79 -5.73 4.34
CA ARG A 87 1.89 -4.83 5.06
C ARG A 87 2.24 -3.36 4.82
N GLN A 88 3.52 -2.99 4.93
CA GLN A 88 4.02 -1.64 4.63
C GLN A 88 3.70 -1.21 3.18
N ARG A 89 3.96 -2.10 2.21
CA ARG A 89 3.64 -1.85 0.79
C ARG A 89 2.15 -1.61 0.58
N GLN A 90 1.29 -2.46 1.16
CA GLN A 90 -0.16 -2.28 1.05
C GLN A 90 -0.64 -0.99 1.72
N ALA A 91 -0.19 -0.72 2.95
CA ALA A 91 -0.53 0.49 3.68
C ALA A 91 -0.13 1.74 2.89
N HIS A 92 1.09 1.78 2.35
CA HIS A 92 1.56 2.89 1.52
C HIS A 92 0.74 3.05 0.22
N GLN A 93 0.43 1.95 -0.47
CA GLN A 93 -0.38 1.97 -1.68
C GLN A 93 -1.77 2.57 -1.41
N ARG A 94 -2.42 2.17 -0.31
CA ARG A 94 -3.73 2.69 0.07
C ARG A 94 -3.66 4.13 0.58
N TRP A 95 -2.62 4.48 1.33
CA TRP A 95 -2.39 5.82 1.87
C TRP A 95 -2.16 6.88 0.78
N THR A 96 -1.49 6.48 -0.32
CA THR A 96 -1.17 7.39 -1.44
C THR A 96 -2.17 7.30 -2.59
N ALA A 97 -3.18 6.44 -2.50
CA ALA A 97 -4.18 6.28 -3.55
C ALA A 97 -5.00 7.56 -3.73
N ARG A 98 -4.86 8.21 -4.89
CA ARG A 98 -5.62 9.41 -5.27
C ARG A 98 -6.85 9.13 -6.14
N GLY A 99 -7.01 7.89 -6.60
CA GLY A 99 -8.01 7.54 -7.61
C GLY A 99 -7.62 8.01 -9.02
N GLY A 100 -8.38 7.55 -10.01
CA GLY A 100 -8.23 7.91 -11.41
C GLY A 100 -9.27 7.17 -12.26
N GLN A 101 -9.57 7.69 -13.45
CA GLN A 101 -10.57 7.11 -14.35
C GLN A 101 -10.02 6.86 -15.76
N SER A 102 -8.72 7.06 -16.00
CA SER A 102 -8.09 6.76 -17.29
C SER A 102 -7.65 5.30 -17.36
N VAL A 103 -7.61 4.73 -18.57
CA VAL A 103 -7.05 3.38 -18.81
C VAL A 103 -5.64 3.24 -18.21
N SER A 104 -4.78 4.25 -18.40
CA SER A 104 -3.42 4.27 -17.83
C SER A 104 -3.42 4.10 -16.31
N TYR A 105 -4.35 4.73 -15.60
CA TYR A 105 -4.48 4.60 -14.15
C TYR A 105 -4.78 3.16 -13.73
N PHE A 106 -5.68 2.47 -14.44
CA PHE A 106 -6.00 1.07 -14.15
C PHE A 106 -4.83 0.13 -14.45
N VAL A 107 -4.13 0.36 -15.58
CA VAL A 107 -2.93 -0.41 -15.94
C VAL A 107 -1.83 -0.25 -14.89
N GLU A 108 -1.54 0.98 -14.46
CA GLU A 108 -0.57 1.24 -13.40
C GLU A 108 -0.99 0.64 -12.06
N THR A 109 -2.28 0.69 -11.74
CA THR A 109 -2.81 0.12 -10.48
C THR A 109 -2.62 -1.39 -10.46
N ALA A 110 -2.92 -2.08 -11.56
CA ALA A 110 -2.67 -3.51 -11.68
C ALA A 110 -1.17 -3.85 -11.60
N ALA A 111 -0.32 -3.05 -12.26
CA ALA A 111 1.13 -3.25 -12.23
C ALA A 111 1.70 -3.12 -10.80
N ARG A 112 1.19 -2.19 -9.99
CA ARG A 112 1.56 -2.04 -8.56
C ARG A 112 1.12 -3.23 -7.71
N LEU A 113 0.10 -3.97 -8.15
CA LEU A 113 -0.37 -5.21 -7.53
C LEU A 113 0.29 -6.47 -8.11
N GLY A 114 1.21 -6.30 -9.08
CA GLY A 114 2.00 -7.39 -9.63
C GLY A 114 1.37 -8.10 -10.83
N ALA A 115 0.34 -7.54 -11.47
CA ALA A 115 -0.16 -8.07 -12.74
C ALA A 115 -0.10 -7.05 -13.88
N ALA A 116 0.20 -7.56 -15.07
CA ALA A 116 0.03 -6.82 -16.30
C ALA A 116 -1.40 -7.02 -16.82
N ILE A 117 -2.05 -5.92 -17.19
CA ILE A 117 -3.36 -5.93 -17.83
C ILE A 117 -3.36 -5.11 -19.11
N GLU A 118 -4.25 -5.47 -20.03
CA GLU A 118 -4.61 -4.66 -21.18
C GLU A 118 -6.10 -4.34 -21.07
N VAL A 119 -6.46 -3.06 -21.20
CA VAL A 119 -7.86 -2.61 -21.16
C VAL A 119 -8.25 -2.13 -22.54
N GLU A 120 -9.31 -2.72 -23.09
CA GLU A 120 -9.92 -2.28 -24.34
C GLU A 120 -11.27 -1.61 -24.05
N GLU A 121 -11.44 -0.42 -24.59
CA GLU A 121 -12.69 0.33 -24.57
C GLU A 121 -13.37 0.20 -25.93
N PHE A 122 -14.69 0.09 -25.93
CA PHE A 122 -15.47 0.03 -27.16
C PHE A 122 -16.10 1.39 -27.47
N TRP A 123 -16.17 1.73 -28.76
CA TRP A 123 -16.98 2.85 -29.24
C TRP A 123 -18.17 2.31 -30.02
N PRO A 124 -19.36 2.91 -29.87
CA PRO A 124 -20.55 2.46 -30.57
C PRO A 124 -20.35 2.60 -32.08
N SER A 125 -20.93 1.65 -32.81
CA SER A 125 -20.91 1.64 -34.27
C SER A 125 -21.67 2.83 -34.83
N LYS A 126 -21.00 3.67 -35.64
CA LYS A 126 -21.62 4.82 -36.31
C LYS A 126 -21.52 4.71 -37.82
N ALA A 127 -22.66 4.91 -38.50
CA ALA A 127 -22.69 5.04 -39.95
C ALA A 127 -21.80 6.22 -40.40
N GLY A 128 -21.01 6.02 -41.45
CA GLY A 128 -20.04 7.01 -41.95
C GLY A 128 -18.68 7.03 -41.24
N VAL A 129 -18.54 6.35 -40.10
CA VAL A 129 -17.23 6.15 -39.43
C VAL A 129 -16.69 4.75 -39.67
N LEU A 130 -17.57 3.73 -39.58
CA LEU A 130 -17.19 2.34 -39.81
C LEU A 130 -17.03 1.99 -41.29
N ARG A 131 -16.15 1.03 -41.56
CA ARG A 131 -15.94 0.42 -42.88
C ARG A 131 -16.62 -0.96 -42.94
N ALA A 132 -17.04 -1.35 -44.15
CA ALA A 132 -17.59 -2.68 -44.39
C ALA A 132 -16.62 -3.77 -43.95
N GLY A 133 -17.12 -4.78 -43.21
CA GLY A 133 -16.33 -5.86 -42.63
C GLY A 133 -15.83 -5.61 -41.20
N GLN A 134 -15.98 -4.41 -40.64
CA GLN A 134 -15.72 -4.19 -39.21
C GLN A 134 -16.84 -4.75 -38.33
N PRO A 135 -16.53 -5.32 -37.15
CA PRO A 135 -17.52 -5.83 -36.23
C PRO A 135 -18.42 -4.69 -35.73
N LEU A 136 -19.73 -4.93 -35.71
CA LEU A 136 -20.69 -4.00 -35.17
C LEU A 136 -20.71 -4.13 -33.64
N VAL A 137 -20.28 -3.07 -32.96
CA VAL A 137 -20.47 -2.85 -31.53
C VAL A 137 -21.86 -2.27 -31.29
N ALA A 138 -22.64 -2.91 -30.43
CA ALA A 138 -23.98 -2.49 -30.04
C ALA A 138 -23.96 -1.21 -29.17
N GLU A 139 -25.07 -0.48 -29.16
CA GLU A 139 -25.25 0.62 -28.23
C GLU A 139 -25.29 0.11 -26.78
N GLY A 140 -24.64 0.82 -25.86
CA GLY A 140 -24.44 0.39 -24.47
C GLY A 140 -23.08 -0.26 -24.20
N GLU A 141 -22.51 -0.98 -25.17
CA GLU A 141 -21.17 -1.60 -25.05
C GLU A 141 -20.04 -0.58 -24.90
N GLN A 142 -20.31 0.70 -25.20
CA GLN A 142 -19.40 1.81 -24.93
C GLN A 142 -19.05 1.97 -23.45
N PHE A 143 -19.89 1.42 -22.57
CA PHE A 143 -19.65 1.40 -21.13
C PHE A 143 -19.07 0.06 -20.65
N THR A 144 -18.87 -0.89 -21.56
CA THR A 144 -18.21 -2.17 -21.27
C THR A 144 -16.72 -2.03 -21.55
N TRP A 145 -15.88 -2.38 -20.58
CA TRP A 145 -14.43 -2.47 -20.77
C TRP A 145 -13.99 -3.91 -20.69
N ARG A 146 -13.17 -4.32 -21.65
CA ARG A 146 -12.60 -5.66 -21.70
C ARG A 146 -11.20 -5.62 -21.11
N VAL A 147 -11.02 -6.30 -19.99
CA VAL A 147 -9.75 -6.35 -19.26
C VAL A 147 -9.12 -7.72 -19.51
N LYS A 148 -7.99 -7.74 -20.23
CA LYS A 148 -7.23 -8.96 -20.48
C LYS A 148 -6.18 -9.15 -19.38
N LEU A 149 -6.11 -10.36 -18.85
CA LEU A 149 -5.20 -10.79 -17.79
C LEU A 149 -4.55 -12.12 -18.19
N ALA A 150 -3.34 -12.36 -17.69
CA ALA A 150 -2.72 -13.68 -17.80
C ALA A 150 -3.42 -14.68 -16.87
N LEU A 151 -3.61 -15.92 -17.35
CA LEU A 151 -4.14 -17.01 -16.54
C LEU A 151 -3.17 -17.38 -15.41
N ILE A 152 -3.62 -17.30 -14.16
CA ILE A 152 -2.80 -17.63 -12.98
C ILE A 152 -2.70 -19.14 -12.79
N SER A 153 -3.85 -19.81 -12.73
CA SER A 153 -3.92 -21.26 -12.64
C SER A 153 -5.23 -21.76 -13.22
N GLN A 154 -5.17 -22.92 -13.85
CA GLN A 154 -6.33 -23.67 -14.31
C GLN A 154 -6.23 -25.12 -13.85
N TRP A 155 -7.40 -25.72 -13.69
CA TRP A 155 -7.52 -27.12 -13.33
C TRP A 155 -8.60 -27.76 -14.18
N TRP A 156 -8.42 -29.06 -14.38
CA TRP A 156 -9.30 -29.87 -15.21
C TRP A 156 -9.80 -31.05 -14.39
N PHE A 157 -11.03 -31.47 -14.64
CA PHE A 157 -11.57 -32.68 -14.06
C PHE A 157 -10.75 -33.88 -14.50
N ARG A 158 -10.37 -34.73 -13.54
CA ARG A 158 -9.62 -35.95 -13.78
C ARG A 158 -10.43 -37.14 -13.28
N ALA A 159 -10.81 -38.02 -14.21
CA ALA A 159 -11.50 -39.26 -13.87
C ALA A 159 -10.62 -40.10 -12.91
N GLY A 160 -11.19 -40.47 -11.76
CA GLY A 160 -10.48 -41.18 -10.69
C GLY A 160 -9.91 -40.29 -9.57
N GLN A 161 -9.87 -38.97 -9.76
CA GLN A 161 -9.57 -38.00 -8.69
C GLN A 161 -10.82 -37.20 -8.27
N ASN A 162 -11.66 -36.87 -9.25
CA ASN A 162 -12.89 -36.10 -9.06
C ASN A 162 -14.12 -37.00 -9.20
N VAL A 163 -15.26 -36.56 -8.64
CA VAL A 163 -16.52 -37.32 -8.60
C VAL A 163 -17.62 -36.67 -9.44
N ALA A 164 -18.63 -37.47 -9.80
CA ALA A 164 -19.79 -36.96 -10.53
C ALA A 164 -20.50 -35.87 -9.73
N GLY A 165 -20.64 -34.68 -10.32
CA GLY A 165 -21.14 -33.47 -9.67
C GLY A 165 -20.08 -32.39 -9.49
N ASP A 166 -18.79 -32.73 -9.56
CA ASP A 166 -17.72 -31.74 -9.58
C ASP A 166 -17.68 -30.97 -10.91
N PRO A 167 -17.24 -29.70 -10.92
CA PRO A 167 -17.06 -28.97 -12.15
C PRO A 167 -16.02 -29.65 -13.06
N LEU A 168 -16.25 -29.61 -14.37
CA LEU A 168 -15.37 -30.23 -15.37
C LEU A 168 -13.99 -29.53 -15.49
N GLY A 169 -13.86 -28.36 -14.88
CA GLY A 169 -12.65 -27.57 -14.84
C GLY A 169 -12.96 -26.17 -14.32
N GLY A 170 -11.91 -25.40 -14.09
CA GLY A 170 -12.01 -24.03 -13.63
C GLY A 170 -10.66 -23.34 -13.62
N TYR A 171 -10.67 -22.07 -13.27
CA TYR A 171 -9.46 -21.27 -13.09
C TYR A 171 -9.56 -20.46 -11.81
N ALA A 172 -8.41 -20.09 -11.26
CA ALA A 172 -8.36 -19.18 -10.13
C ALA A 172 -8.50 -17.74 -10.63
N PRO A 173 -9.52 -16.98 -10.21
CA PRO A 173 -9.62 -15.58 -10.55
C PRO A 173 -8.50 -14.79 -9.87
N SER A 174 -8.07 -13.70 -10.50
CA SER A 174 -7.08 -12.79 -9.95
C SER A 174 -7.70 -11.90 -8.86
N ASP A 175 -7.00 -11.72 -7.74
CA ASP A 175 -7.38 -10.80 -6.66
C ASP A 175 -7.56 -9.35 -7.14
N ILE A 176 -6.97 -9.02 -8.29
CA ILE A 176 -7.05 -7.69 -8.91
C ILE A 176 -8.44 -7.39 -9.47
N GLU A 177 -9.24 -8.41 -9.83
CA GLU A 177 -10.61 -8.18 -10.30
C GLU A 177 -11.44 -7.38 -9.31
N CYS A 178 -11.32 -7.69 -8.02
CA CYS A 178 -12.06 -7.00 -6.98
C CYS A 178 -11.70 -5.50 -6.92
N GLU A 179 -10.40 -5.18 -6.98
CA GLU A 179 -9.95 -3.78 -6.97
C GLU A 179 -10.39 -3.03 -8.21
N LEU A 180 -10.27 -3.63 -9.39
CA LEU A 180 -10.70 -3.01 -10.63
C LEU A 180 -12.21 -2.77 -10.62
N ARG A 181 -13.01 -3.73 -10.13
CA ARG A 181 -14.47 -3.58 -9.98
C ARG A 181 -14.85 -2.50 -8.97
N ARG A 182 -14.02 -2.26 -7.96
CA ARG A 182 -14.22 -1.20 -6.97
C ARG A 182 -13.85 0.17 -7.52
N LEU A 183 -12.78 0.26 -8.31
CA LEU A 183 -12.27 1.51 -8.87
C LEU A 183 -12.99 1.95 -10.15
N LYS A 184 -13.64 1.02 -10.87
CA LYS A 184 -14.33 1.34 -12.12
C LYS A 184 -15.36 2.47 -11.91
N PRO A 185 -15.57 3.33 -12.91
CA PRO A 185 -16.69 4.27 -12.90
C PRO A 185 -18.03 3.54 -12.66
N ALA A 186 -18.96 4.20 -11.95
CA ALA A 186 -20.23 3.58 -11.59
C ALA A 186 -21.04 3.10 -12.81
N HIS A 187 -20.95 3.83 -13.92
CA HIS A 187 -21.69 3.58 -15.15
C HIS A 187 -21.04 2.54 -16.08
N THR A 188 -19.82 2.07 -15.80
CA THR A 188 -19.14 1.07 -16.65
C THR A 188 -19.28 -0.34 -16.11
N GLN A 189 -19.10 -1.35 -16.98
CA GLN A 189 -19.01 -2.76 -16.61
C GLN A 189 -17.67 -3.32 -17.08
N LEU A 190 -16.99 -4.08 -16.20
CA LEU A 190 -15.74 -4.73 -16.55
C LEU A 190 -16.00 -6.20 -16.92
N VAL A 191 -15.48 -6.63 -18.06
CA VAL A 191 -15.48 -8.02 -18.51
C VAL A 191 -14.03 -8.49 -18.52
N PHE A 192 -13.73 -9.50 -17.70
CA PHE A 192 -12.38 -10.05 -17.58
C PHE A 192 -12.18 -11.19 -18.56
N ILE A 193 -11.07 -11.16 -19.29
CA ILE A 193 -10.64 -12.23 -20.20
C ILE A 193 -9.29 -12.73 -19.72
N TYR A 194 -9.21 -14.04 -19.48
CA TYR A 194 -7.98 -14.72 -19.14
C TYR A 194 -7.37 -15.34 -20.39
N LEU A 195 -6.12 -15.00 -20.67
CA LEU A 195 -5.32 -15.49 -21.79
C LEU A 195 -4.23 -16.44 -21.32
#